data_AF-A0AAP5YB93-F1
#
_entry.id   AF-A0AAP5YB93-F1
#
_cell.length_a   1.000
_cell.length_b   1.000
_cell.length_c   1.000
_cell.angle_alpha   90.00
_cell.angle_beta   90.00
_cell.angle_gamma   90.00
#
_symmetry.space_group_name_H-M   'P 1'
#
loop_
_entity.id
_entity.type
_entity.pdbx_description
1 polymer ?
#
loop_
_entity_poly.entity_id
_entity_poly.type
_entity_poly.pdbx_seq_one_letter_code
_entity_poly.pdbx_strand_id
1 'polypeptide(L)'
;MKFQYSFVAMSLALAGCGGGSGGDTSAPTYDVAGTIVSAGTLLDTPVCIDLNQNYVCDSTEPSAKTDNAGKFSLTSSDKNVLTSTILAQVDQGSNQTLRLAAPGQNLATGNTVNGVTTLLAGLVIDGKTVAQAEEIVKAQLADAGVSLSGTVMSNAEASELDKLEQNTVVLLAAMQPKQMIKGVALLAQNLSFQGKSLASDLLSEAEVSAFAEEIVAVAEQTVGSNDTGAVLYFAEGAADVAEVQASYPGQDAEYGFDKEDKQTSTGAGFKFVKLDSQGAALAADATEWACTMDERTGLVWENKSADASSVQFKDRLFAFESETFKPFSKDVELAGCKDAGDEVCTTSQYVQYINKQSLCGITGWRLPTYRETYDLLDFGEQTLFAPNDEYAKYNVYGFNVKYFPQQTIGSPYLGYGAFWHSDFKFTNASSQLIDGEIYFPAIVSRGKDRGTISYVEIRSSNTSAGADDSYQFPIRLVAVKGQ
;
A
#
# COMPACT_ATOMS: atom_id res chain seq x y z
N MET A 1 -3.94 -33.49 44.84
CA MET A 1 -4.08 -34.69 43.98
C MET A 1 -3.69 -34.30 42.57
N LYS A 2 -2.63 -34.92 42.04
CA LYS A 2 -2.20 -34.77 40.64
C LYS A 2 -3.19 -35.53 39.76
N PHE A 3 -3.62 -34.93 38.64
CA PHE A 3 -4.08 -35.71 37.49
C PHE A 3 -3.26 -35.30 36.26
N GLN A 4 -2.62 -36.32 35.69
CA GLN A 4 -1.75 -36.28 34.53
C GLN A 4 -2.56 -36.38 33.24
N TYR A 5 -2.10 -35.62 32.25
CA TYR A 5 -2.06 -35.85 30.80
C TYR A 5 -3.13 -36.70 30.12
N SER A 6 -3.76 -36.11 29.10
CA SER A 6 -3.85 -36.72 27.77
C SER A 6 -3.96 -35.65 26.69
N PHE A 7 -2.84 -35.38 26.03
CA PHE A 7 -2.79 -34.81 24.69
C PHE A 7 -3.43 -35.80 23.73
N VAL A 8 -4.48 -35.39 23.01
CA VAL A 8 -4.93 -36.06 21.78
C VAL A 8 -4.71 -35.07 20.65
N ALA A 9 -3.58 -35.25 19.97
CA ALA A 9 -3.31 -34.63 18.69
C ALA A 9 -4.24 -35.27 17.64
N MET A 10 -5.11 -34.46 17.03
CA MET A 10 -5.84 -34.84 15.82
C MET A 10 -5.06 -34.33 14.61
N SER A 11 -4.18 -35.19 14.12
CA SER A 11 -3.54 -35.07 12.81
C SER A 11 -4.55 -35.39 11.71
N LEU A 12 -4.94 -34.37 10.93
CA LEU A 12 -5.65 -34.56 9.67
C LEU A 12 -4.68 -35.13 8.63
N ALA A 13 -4.87 -36.42 8.31
CA ALA A 13 -4.27 -37.05 7.15
C ALA A 13 -5.13 -36.76 5.91
N LEU A 14 -4.59 -35.99 4.96
CA LEU A 14 -5.07 -36.03 3.57
C LEU A 14 -4.44 -37.25 2.88
N ALA A 15 -5.26 -38.25 2.60
CA ALA A 15 -4.91 -39.41 1.81
C ALA A 15 -4.80 -39.02 0.33
N GLY A 16 -3.59 -38.83 -0.16
CA GLY A 16 -3.21 -38.93 -1.57
C GLY A 16 -2.34 -40.17 -1.77
N CYS A 17 -2.69 -41.00 -2.76
CA CYS A 17 -2.12 -42.31 -3.02
C CYS A 17 -0.64 -42.26 -3.44
N GLY A 18 0.22 -43.13 -2.85
CA GLY A 18 1.58 -43.41 -3.34
C GLY A 18 2.54 -43.86 -2.24
N GLY A 19 2.68 -45.18 -2.06
CA GLY A 19 3.45 -45.77 -0.98
C GLY A 19 4.97 -45.56 -1.04
N GLY A 20 5.58 -45.41 0.14
CA GLY A 20 7.03 -45.38 0.33
C GLY A 20 7.37 -45.09 1.79
N SER A 21 7.66 -46.15 2.56
CA SER A 21 7.98 -46.11 3.98
C SER A 21 9.34 -45.45 4.25
N GLY A 22 9.33 -44.32 4.94
CA GLY A 22 10.53 -43.65 5.46
C GLY A 22 10.18 -42.28 6.03
N GLY A 23 9.51 -42.25 7.20
CA GLY A 23 9.14 -41.00 7.86
C GLY A 23 10.35 -40.36 8.51
N ASP A 24 11.07 -39.55 7.72
CA ASP A 24 12.04 -38.59 8.24
C ASP A 24 11.26 -37.52 9.03
N THR A 25 11.56 -37.37 10.31
CA THR A 25 10.93 -36.39 11.21
C THR A 25 11.56 -35.00 11.08
N SER A 26 12.25 -34.74 9.98
CA SER A 26 12.87 -33.45 9.69
C SER A 26 11.79 -32.44 9.31
N ALA A 27 11.91 -31.21 9.82
CA ALA A 27 11.03 -30.13 9.41
C ALA A 27 11.14 -29.93 7.88
N PRO A 28 10.03 -29.60 7.18
CA PRO A 28 10.09 -29.38 5.73
C PRO A 28 11.06 -28.25 5.42
N THR A 29 11.80 -28.42 4.33
CA THR A 29 12.67 -27.39 3.76
C THR A 29 12.14 -26.97 2.39
N TYR A 30 12.46 -25.75 2.00
CA TYR A 30 12.03 -25.11 0.78
C TYR A 30 13.27 -24.63 0.04
N ASP A 31 13.38 -25.04 -1.22
CA ASP A 31 14.48 -24.66 -2.09
C ASP A 31 14.07 -23.49 -2.98
N VAL A 32 15.02 -22.59 -3.25
CA VAL A 32 14.92 -21.53 -4.24
C VAL A 32 16.22 -21.50 -5.02
N ALA A 33 16.13 -21.79 -6.31
CA ALA A 33 17.27 -21.75 -7.22
C ALA A 33 16.93 -20.97 -8.48
N GLY A 34 17.97 -20.37 -9.06
CA GLY A 34 17.82 -19.47 -10.19
C GLY A 34 19.14 -19.09 -10.83
N THR A 35 19.05 -18.16 -11.78
CA THR A 35 20.21 -17.62 -12.51
C THR A 35 20.10 -16.10 -12.61
N ILE A 36 21.19 -15.41 -12.30
CA ILE A 36 21.33 -13.98 -12.60
C ILE A 36 21.71 -13.83 -14.07
N VAL A 37 20.95 -13.02 -14.80
CA VAL A 37 21.23 -12.69 -16.20
C VAL A 37 21.58 -11.21 -16.28
N SER A 38 22.86 -10.90 -16.21
CA SER A 38 23.38 -9.53 -16.30
C SER A 38 24.86 -9.53 -16.70
N ALA A 39 25.33 -8.40 -17.22
CA ALA A 39 26.75 -8.16 -17.41
C ALA A 39 27.42 -7.90 -16.04
N GLY A 40 28.68 -8.32 -15.88
CA GLY A 40 29.46 -8.10 -14.64
C GLY A 40 30.14 -9.37 -14.13
N THR A 41 30.77 -9.28 -12.96
CA THR A 41 31.34 -10.46 -12.29
C THR A 41 30.24 -11.17 -11.53
N LEU A 42 29.85 -12.34 -12.02
CA LEU A 42 28.80 -13.15 -11.41
C LEU A 42 29.32 -14.17 -10.41
N LEU A 43 30.64 -14.36 -10.27
CA LEU A 43 31.20 -15.26 -9.26
C LEU A 43 31.04 -14.64 -7.85
N ASP A 44 30.59 -15.44 -6.88
CA ASP A 44 30.44 -15.02 -5.48
C ASP A 44 29.48 -13.82 -5.27
N THR A 45 28.59 -13.57 -6.22
CA THR A 45 27.57 -12.50 -6.11
C THR A 45 26.58 -12.84 -5.00
N PRO A 46 26.33 -11.93 -4.04
CA PRO A 46 25.31 -12.12 -3.02
C PRO A 46 23.92 -12.20 -3.63
N VAL A 47 23.17 -13.24 -3.24
CA VAL A 47 21.74 -13.38 -3.52
C VAL A 47 21.02 -13.65 -2.21
N CYS A 48 19.93 -12.94 -1.96
CA CYS A 48 19.12 -13.11 -0.75
C CYS A 48 17.63 -13.11 -1.07
N ILE A 49 16.85 -13.59 -0.11
CA ILE A 49 15.42 -13.33 -0.07
C ILE A 49 15.23 -12.01 0.68
N ASP A 50 14.86 -10.97 -0.05
CA ASP A 50 14.65 -9.61 0.48
C ASP A 50 13.29 -9.57 1.18
N LEU A 51 13.31 -9.87 2.49
CA LEU A 51 12.12 -10.02 3.32
C LEU A 51 11.58 -8.66 3.77
N ASN A 52 12.46 -7.68 3.94
CA ASN A 52 12.09 -6.32 4.36
C ASN A 52 11.93 -5.34 3.18
N GLN A 53 12.17 -5.81 1.95
CA GLN A 53 11.95 -5.10 0.69
C GLN A 53 12.76 -3.81 0.59
N ASN A 54 13.95 -3.78 1.21
CA ASN A 54 14.80 -2.60 1.26
C ASN A 54 15.87 -2.56 0.14
N TYR A 55 15.89 -3.57 -0.74
CA TYR A 55 16.89 -3.76 -1.79
C TYR A 55 18.34 -3.92 -1.27
N VAL A 56 18.51 -4.47 -0.08
CA VAL A 56 19.80 -4.78 0.54
C VAL A 56 19.76 -6.21 1.08
N CYS A 57 20.76 -7.03 0.75
CA CYS A 57 20.91 -8.32 1.39
C CYS A 57 21.42 -8.16 2.83
N ASP A 58 20.50 -8.23 3.78
CA ASP A 58 20.80 -8.11 5.21
C ASP A 58 21.32 -9.43 5.80
N SER A 59 22.10 -9.35 6.88
CA SER A 59 22.69 -10.53 7.52
C SER A 59 21.68 -11.49 8.13
N THR A 60 20.44 -11.02 8.36
CA THR A 60 19.32 -11.79 8.90
C THR A 60 18.51 -12.50 7.83
N GLU A 61 18.76 -12.22 6.55
CA GLU A 61 17.99 -12.76 5.45
C GLU A 61 18.60 -14.07 4.95
N PRO A 62 17.75 -15.05 4.55
CA PRO A 62 18.22 -16.23 3.84
C PRO A 62 19.02 -15.80 2.61
N SER A 63 20.29 -16.21 2.55
CA SER A 63 21.19 -15.80 1.47
C SER A 63 22.07 -16.95 0.96
N ALA A 64 22.52 -16.79 -0.28
CA ALA A 64 23.42 -17.67 -1.00
C ALA A 64 24.41 -16.83 -1.82
N LYS A 65 25.37 -17.51 -2.42
CA LYS A 65 26.27 -16.92 -3.42
C LYS A 65 26.17 -17.69 -4.71
N THR A 66 26.44 -16.98 -5.80
CA THR A 66 26.41 -17.56 -7.14
C THR A 66 27.72 -18.22 -7.54
N ASP A 67 27.62 -19.17 -8.46
CA ASP A 67 28.76 -19.68 -9.22
C ASP A 67 29.19 -18.71 -10.34
N ASN A 68 30.21 -19.08 -11.12
CA ASN A 68 30.72 -18.25 -12.22
C ASN A 68 29.73 -18.07 -13.39
N ALA A 69 28.65 -18.85 -13.44
CA ALA A 69 27.59 -18.75 -14.42
C ALA A 69 26.38 -17.97 -13.87
N GLY A 70 26.49 -17.37 -12.68
CA GLY A 70 25.41 -16.62 -12.04
C GLY A 70 24.32 -17.50 -11.43
N LYS A 71 24.54 -18.81 -11.30
CA LYS A 71 23.55 -19.72 -10.70
C LYS A 71 23.65 -19.70 -9.19
N PHE A 72 22.51 -19.66 -8.52
CA PHE A 72 22.40 -19.74 -7.07
C PHE A 72 21.41 -20.83 -6.67
N SER A 73 21.57 -21.34 -5.45
CA SER A 73 20.63 -22.23 -4.79
C SER A 73 20.63 -21.93 -3.30
N LEU A 74 19.44 -21.78 -2.74
CA LEU A 74 19.19 -21.52 -1.33
C LEU A 74 18.19 -22.55 -0.80
N THR A 75 18.41 -23.05 0.40
CA THR A 75 17.49 -23.93 1.11
C THR A 75 17.16 -23.29 2.46
N SER A 76 15.87 -23.20 2.79
CA SER A 76 15.39 -22.61 4.03
C SER A 76 14.31 -23.47 4.68
N SER A 77 14.16 -23.39 6.00
CA SER A 77 12.98 -23.91 6.71
C SER A 77 11.80 -22.94 6.68
N ASP A 78 12.03 -21.69 6.29
CA ASP A 78 10.97 -20.69 6.12
C ASP A 78 10.33 -20.83 4.74
N LYS A 79 9.01 -21.00 4.70
CA LYS A 79 8.24 -21.12 3.46
C LYS A 79 8.17 -19.80 2.69
N ASN A 80 8.32 -18.66 3.36
CA ASN A 80 8.19 -17.34 2.76
C ASN A 80 9.26 -17.09 1.68
N VAL A 81 10.35 -17.86 1.67
CA VAL A 81 11.37 -17.82 0.61
C VAL A 81 10.80 -18.08 -0.80
N LEU A 82 9.69 -18.81 -0.90
CA LEU A 82 9.04 -19.14 -2.17
C LEU A 82 8.19 -17.98 -2.72
N THR A 83 7.72 -17.08 -1.86
CA THR A 83 6.76 -16.01 -2.19
C THR A 83 7.33 -14.61 -2.04
N SER A 84 8.51 -14.47 -1.44
CA SER A 84 9.19 -13.19 -1.24
C SER A 84 10.15 -12.87 -2.39
N THR A 85 10.54 -11.61 -2.51
CA THR A 85 11.42 -11.11 -3.57
C THR A 85 12.81 -11.75 -3.46
N ILE A 86 13.35 -12.21 -4.58
CA ILE A 86 14.74 -12.63 -4.70
C ILE A 86 15.55 -11.42 -5.13
N LEU A 87 16.61 -11.07 -4.41
CA LEU A 87 17.47 -9.94 -4.70
C LEU A 87 18.91 -10.41 -4.94
N ALA A 88 19.54 -9.89 -5.99
CA ALA A 88 20.94 -10.08 -6.31
C ALA A 88 21.70 -8.74 -6.30
N GLN A 89 22.90 -8.73 -5.72
CA GLN A 89 23.76 -7.54 -5.61
C GLN A 89 25.03 -7.71 -6.45
N VAL A 90 24.93 -7.45 -7.75
CA VAL A 90 26.00 -7.64 -8.73
C VAL A 90 27.03 -6.51 -8.62
N ASP A 91 28.30 -6.85 -8.41
CA ASP A 91 29.40 -5.88 -8.46
C ASP A 91 29.71 -5.49 -9.91
N GLN A 92 29.53 -4.20 -10.22
CA GLN A 92 29.85 -3.61 -11.53
C GLN A 92 31.26 -2.99 -11.55
N GLY A 93 32.01 -3.08 -10.45
CA GLY A 93 33.27 -2.37 -10.26
C GLY A 93 33.04 -0.90 -9.89
N SER A 94 34.14 -0.15 -9.71
CA SER A 94 34.09 1.29 -9.39
C SER A 94 33.23 1.67 -8.17
N ASN A 95 33.10 0.77 -7.19
CA ASN A 95 32.21 0.89 -6.03
C ASN A 95 30.71 0.99 -6.38
N GLN A 96 30.29 0.50 -7.55
CA GLN A 96 28.90 0.47 -7.97
C GLN A 96 28.33 -0.95 -7.82
N THR A 97 27.22 -1.08 -7.10
CA THR A 97 26.48 -2.33 -6.93
C THR A 97 25.17 -2.23 -7.68
N LEU A 98 25.02 -3.03 -8.73
CA LEU A 98 23.75 -3.20 -9.43
C LEU A 98 22.86 -4.16 -8.63
N ARG A 99 21.64 -3.72 -8.36
CA ARG A 99 20.63 -4.50 -7.63
C ARG A 99 19.58 -4.98 -8.60
N LEU A 100 19.44 -6.30 -8.72
CA LEU A 100 18.47 -6.94 -9.59
C LEU A 100 17.56 -7.81 -8.74
N ALA A 101 16.28 -7.81 -9.05
CA ALA A 101 15.27 -8.54 -8.30
C ALA A 101 14.40 -9.41 -9.21
N ALA A 102 13.74 -10.40 -8.60
CA ALA A 102 12.65 -11.14 -9.21
C ALA A 102 11.55 -11.36 -8.17
N PRO A 103 10.26 -11.27 -8.54
CA PRO A 103 9.17 -11.56 -7.62
C PRO A 103 9.19 -13.04 -7.21
N GLY A 104 8.73 -13.34 -6.00
CA GLY A 104 8.51 -14.72 -5.56
C GLY A 104 7.39 -15.38 -6.38
N GLN A 105 7.67 -16.52 -7.01
CA GLN A 105 6.75 -17.20 -7.93
C GLN A 105 6.27 -18.56 -7.42
N ASN A 106 6.60 -18.90 -6.17
CA ASN A 106 6.38 -20.23 -5.62
C ASN A 106 7.10 -21.34 -6.42
N LEU A 107 8.28 -21.03 -6.96
CA LEU A 107 9.10 -21.92 -7.77
C LEU A 107 10.36 -22.34 -7.01
N ALA A 108 10.63 -23.64 -6.99
CA ALA A 108 11.85 -24.18 -6.40
C ALA A 108 13.09 -23.94 -7.27
N THR A 109 12.94 -23.91 -8.59
CA THR A 109 14.02 -23.71 -9.55
C THR A 109 13.55 -22.90 -10.74
N GLY A 110 14.49 -22.37 -11.54
CA GLY A 110 14.17 -21.64 -12.78
C GLY A 110 13.80 -20.17 -12.56
N ASN A 111 14.12 -19.60 -11.40
CA ASN A 111 13.97 -18.17 -11.17
C ASN A 111 15.04 -17.40 -11.97
N THR A 112 14.63 -16.57 -12.92
CA THR A 112 15.53 -15.63 -13.62
C THR A 112 15.56 -14.30 -12.88
N VAL A 113 16.75 -13.75 -12.67
CA VAL A 113 16.97 -12.45 -12.03
C VAL A 113 17.70 -11.51 -13.00
N ASN A 114 16.98 -10.53 -13.55
CA ASN A 114 17.49 -9.52 -14.48
C ASN A 114 16.74 -8.17 -14.32
N GLY A 115 17.05 -7.18 -15.15
CA GLY A 115 16.39 -5.87 -15.14
C GLY A 115 14.88 -5.96 -15.38
N VAL A 116 14.43 -6.75 -16.35
CA VAL A 116 13.01 -6.97 -16.65
C VAL A 116 12.26 -7.55 -15.46
N THR A 117 12.79 -8.60 -14.82
CA THR A 117 12.15 -9.19 -13.62
C THR A 117 12.18 -8.22 -12.44
N THR A 118 13.14 -7.29 -12.40
CA THR A 118 13.22 -6.24 -11.37
C THR A 118 12.05 -5.28 -11.47
N LEU A 119 11.63 -4.91 -12.69
CA LEU A 119 10.44 -4.07 -12.90
C LEU A 119 9.18 -4.74 -12.33
N LEU A 120 9.02 -6.04 -12.58
CA LEU A 120 7.90 -6.81 -12.05
C LEU A 120 7.97 -6.95 -10.53
N ALA A 121 9.15 -7.20 -9.97
CA ALA A 121 9.37 -7.21 -8.52
C ALA A 121 8.98 -5.86 -7.89
N GLY A 122 9.35 -4.73 -8.50
CA GLY A 122 8.97 -3.40 -8.03
C GLY A 122 7.46 -3.18 -8.01
N LEU A 123 6.73 -3.61 -9.05
CA LEU A 123 5.25 -3.55 -9.05
C LEU A 123 4.63 -4.46 -7.98
N VAL A 124 5.22 -5.64 -7.72
CA VAL A 124 4.75 -6.54 -6.67
C VAL A 124 4.97 -5.95 -5.28
N ILE A 125 6.12 -5.31 -5.06
CA ILE A 125 6.43 -4.54 -3.84
C ILE A 125 5.43 -3.38 -3.66
N ASP A 126 4.97 -2.75 -4.75
CA ASP A 126 3.88 -1.74 -4.75
C ASP A 126 2.45 -2.35 -4.55
N GLY A 127 2.39 -3.62 -4.16
CA GLY A 127 1.15 -4.33 -3.81
C GLY A 127 0.34 -4.81 -5.02
N LYS A 128 0.97 -4.99 -6.19
CA LYS A 128 0.36 -5.70 -7.33
C LYS A 128 0.60 -7.20 -7.19
N THR A 129 -0.30 -8.01 -7.73
CA THR A 129 0.00 -9.44 -7.94
C THR A 129 0.97 -9.61 -9.11
N VAL A 130 1.67 -10.74 -9.20
CA VAL A 130 2.54 -11.04 -10.36
C VAL A 130 1.76 -10.93 -11.68
N ALA A 131 0.52 -11.42 -11.72
CA ALA A 131 -0.33 -11.31 -12.90
C ALA A 131 -0.65 -9.85 -13.28
N GLN A 132 -0.96 -9.00 -12.31
CA GLN A 132 -1.20 -7.57 -12.55
C GLN A 132 0.06 -6.85 -13.02
N ALA A 133 1.22 -7.16 -12.42
CA ALA A 133 2.49 -6.61 -12.85
C ALA A 133 2.80 -6.99 -14.31
N GLU A 134 2.56 -8.24 -14.69
CA GLU A 134 2.71 -8.70 -16.07
C GLU A 134 1.75 -7.98 -17.03
N GLU A 135 0.48 -7.79 -16.66
CA GLU A 135 -0.48 -7.04 -17.49
C GLU A 135 -0.03 -5.59 -17.72
N ILE A 136 0.45 -4.91 -16.68
CA ILE A 136 0.96 -3.52 -16.76
C ILE A 136 2.15 -3.43 -17.71
N VAL A 137 3.16 -4.29 -17.55
CA VAL A 137 4.36 -4.25 -18.39
C VAL A 137 4.02 -4.69 -19.82
N LYS A 138 3.19 -5.72 -19.99
CA LYS A 138 2.83 -6.24 -21.32
C LYS A 138 2.01 -5.25 -22.14
N ALA A 139 1.14 -4.45 -21.51
CA ALA A 139 0.42 -3.38 -22.19
C ALA A 139 1.39 -2.34 -22.76
N GLN A 140 2.35 -1.89 -21.97
CA GLN A 140 3.36 -0.91 -22.39
C GLN A 140 4.30 -1.45 -23.48
N LEU A 141 4.66 -2.73 -23.41
CA LEU A 141 5.40 -3.41 -24.49
C LEU A 141 4.60 -3.41 -25.80
N ALA A 142 3.31 -3.72 -25.75
CA ALA A 142 2.44 -3.73 -26.92
C ALA A 142 2.31 -2.33 -27.55
N ASP A 143 2.19 -1.29 -26.74
CA ASP A 143 2.16 0.11 -27.18
C ASP A 143 3.48 0.53 -27.86
N ALA A 144 4.60 -0.06 -27.44
CA ALA A 144 5.91 0.11 -28.07
C ALA A 144 6.12 -0.76 -29.33
N GLY A 145 5.12 -1.56 -29.72
CA GLY A 145 5.21 -2.49 -30.86
C GLY A 145 5.97 -3.78 -30.56
N VAL A 146 6.24 -4.08 -29.29
CA VAL A 146 6.92 -5.30 -28.84
C VAL A 146 5.89 -6.37 -28.48
N SER A 147 5.99 -7.54 -29.12
CA SER A 147 5.06 -8.66 -28.92
C SER A 147 5.79 -9.86 -28.33
N LEU A 148 5.23 -10.45 -27.26
CA LEU A 148 5.75 -11.65 -26.61
C LEU A 148 4.80 -12.84 -26.82
N SER A 149 5.37 -14.02 -27.07
CA SER A 149 4.64 -15.30 -27.20
C SER A 149 4.10 -15.85 -25.87
N GLY A 150 4.63 -15.39 -24.74
CA GLY A 150 4.29 -15.85 -23.39
C GLY A 150 4.03 -14.69 -22.42
N THR A 151 4.35 -14.91 -21.15
CA THR A 151 4.33 -13.85 -20.15
C THR A 151 5.68 -13.13 -20.12
N VAL A 152 5.75 -12.01 -19.41
CA VAL A 152 7.00 -11.27 -19.25
C VAL A 152 8.00 -12.10 -18.43
N MET A 153 7.55 -12.79 -17.36
CA MET A 153 8.43 -13.66 -16.57
C MET A 153 8.94 -14.86 -17.36
N SER A 154 8.10 -15.54 -18.15
CA SER A 154 8.52 -16.72 -18.92
C SER A 154 9.49 -16.38 -20.07
N ASN A 155 9.48 -15.13 -20.52
CA ASN A 155 10.26 -14.61 -21.64
C ASN A 155 11.22 -13.49 -21.21
N ALA A 156 11.64 -13.45 -19.94
CA ALA A 156 12.46 -12.36 -19.40
C ALA A 156 13.80 -12.18 -20.14
N GLU A 157 14.28 -13.22 -20.83
CA GLU A 157 15.52 -13.25 -21.62
C GLU A 157 15.25 -13.20 -23.15
N ALA A 158 14.02 -12.92 -23.57
CA ALA A 158 13.69 -12.83 -24.99
C ALA A 158 14.37 -11.61 -25.62
N SER A 159 14.91 -11.79 -26.83
CA SER A 159 15.62 -10.74 -27.58
C SER A 159 14.78 -9.47 -27.82
N GLU A 160 13.47 -9.64 -27.85
CA GLU A 160 12.47 -8.58 -27.95
C GLU A 160 12.53 -7.60 -26.75
N LEU A 161 13.12 -8.02 -25.62
CA LEU A 161 13.27 -7.24 -24.40
C LEU A 161 14.68 -6.67 -24.21
N ASP A 162 15.63 -6.91 -25.12
CA ASP A 162 17.03 -6.50 -24.97
C ASP A 162 17.20 -5.00 -24.68
N LYS A 163 16.38 -4.14 -25.30
CA LYS A 163 16.42 -2.69 -25.05
C LYS A 163 15.84 -2.31 -23.70
N LEU A 164 14.73 -2.96 -23.32
CA LEU A 164 14.12 -2.75 -22.01
C LEU A 164 15.10 -3.16 -20.90
N GLU A 165 15.73 -4.32 -21.04
CA GLU A 165 16.76 -4.82 -20.13
C GLU A 165 17.92 -3.82 -20.02
N GLN A 166 18.50 -3.40 -21.15
CA GLN A 166 19.62 -2.46 -21.17
C GLN A 166 19.29 -1.12 -20.50
N ASN A 167 18.15 -0.50 -20.85
CA ASN A 167 17.74 0.77 -20.23
C ASN A 167 17.46 0.60 -18.74
N THR A 168 16.83 -0.51 -18.35
CA THR A 168 16.50 -0.77 -16.94
C THR A 168 17.77 -0.95 -16.12
N VAL A 169 18.72 -1.76 -16.59
CA VAL A 169 19.99 -1.99 -15.88
C VAL A 169 20.75 -0.69 -15.62
N VAL A 170 20.85 0.20 -16.61
CA VAL A 170 21.57 1.49 -16.42
C VAL A 170 20.83 2.45 -15.49
N LEU A 171 19.49 2.44 -15.49
CA LEU A 171 18.69 3.23 -14.56
C LEU A 171 18.79 2.70 -13.12
N LEU A 172 18.71 1.37 -12.93
CA LEU A 172 18.87 0.74 -11.61
C LEU A 172 20.27 1.00 -11.03
N ALA A 173 21.30 0.99 -11.87
CA ALA A 173 22.68 1.29 -11.45
C ALA A 173 22.85 2.74 -10.96
N ALA A 174 21.98 3.66 -11.38
CA ALA A 174 21.99 5.06 -10.93
C ALA A 174 21.25 5.27 -9.59
N MET A 175 20.49 4.28 -9.11
CA MET A 175 19.67 4.39 -7.89
C MET A 175 20.39 3.88 -6.63
N GLN A 176 20.17 4.56 -5.51
CA GLN A 176 20.51 4.08 -4.17
C GLN A 176 19.39 3.19 -3.61
N PRO A 177 19.66 2.29 -2.64
CA PRO A 177 18.65 1.37 -2.09
C PRO A 177 17.35 2.06 -1.67
N LYS A 178 17.45 3.16 -0.92
CA LYS A 178 16.29 3.95 -0.47
C LYS A 178 15.44 4.50 -1.63
N GLN A 179 16.08 4.82 -2.76
CA GLN A 179 15.39 5.30 -3.94
C GLN A 179 14.69 4.16 -4.68
N MET A 180 15.30 2.96 -4.71
CA MET A 180 14.74 1.78 -5.38
C MET A 180 13.40 1.34 -4.80
N ILE A 181 13.19 1.50 -3.49
CA ILE A 181 11.94 1.13 -2.78
C ILE A 181 10.69 1.61 -3.54
N LYS A 182 10.74 2.82 -4.13
CA LYS A 182 9.66 3.37 -4.96
C LYS A 182 10.04 3.54 -6.43
N GLY A 183 11.30 3.86 -6.68
CA GLY A 183 11.79 4.22 -8.02
C GLY A 183 11.62 3.10 -9.03
N VAL A 184 11.78 1.83 -8.60
CA VAL A 184 11.59 0.68 -9.49
C VAL A 184 10.12 0.54 -9.90
N ALA A 185 9.18 0.71 -8.97
CA ALA A 185 7.75 0.66 -9.27
C ALA A 185 7.31 1.83 -10.17
N LEU A 186 7.82 3.04 -9.93
CA LEU A 186 7.55 4.22 -10.77
C LEU A 186 8.08 4.01 -12.19
N LEU A 187 9.31 3.49 -12.32
CA LEU A 187 9.89 3.13 -13.61
C LEU A 187 9.01 2.09 -14.33
N ALA A 188 8.59 1.03 -13.62
CA ALA A 188 7.78 -0.03 -14.20
C ALA A 188 6.35 0.41 -14.60
N GLN A 189 5.80 1.43 -13.96
CA GLN A 189 4.49 2.00 -14.30
C GLN A 189 4.50 2.83 -15.58
N ASN A 190 5.65 3.39 -15.96
CA ASN A 190 5.80 4.15 -17.19
C ASN A 190 7.18 3.93 -17.84
N LEU A 191 7.23 2.99 -18.80
CA LEU A 191 8.37 2.62 -19.61
C LEU A 191 8.59 3.60 -20.77
N SER A 192 8.47 4.90 -20.50
CA SER A 192 8.79 5.96 -21.45
C SER A 192 9.47 7.14 -20.77
N PHE A 193 10.36 7.82 -21.51
CA PHE A 193 11.03 9.03 -21.07
C PHE A 193 11.25 9.99 -22.25
N GLN A 194 10.84 11.24 -22.10
CA GLN A 194 10.97 12.29 -23.13
C GLN A 194 10.49 11.86 -24.54
N GLY A 195 9.40 11.09 -24.59
CA GLY A 195 8.82 10.59 -25.84
C GLY A 195 9.51 9.37 -26.46
N LYS A 196 10.54 8.82 -25.80
CA LYS A 196 11.15 7.53 -26.14
C LYS A 196 10.51 6.42 -25.33
N SER A 197 10.28 5.26 -25.95
CA SER A 197 9.89 4.06 -25.20
C SER A 197 11.14 3.29 -24.78
N LEU A 198 11.23 2.90 -23.51
CA LEU A 198 12.35 2.10 -23.02
C LEU A 198 12.39 0.71 -23.65
N ALA A 199 11.29 0.25 -24.23
CA ALA A 199 11.21 -1.06 -24.89
C ALA A 199 11.67 -1.03 -26.36
N SER A 200 11.65 0.14 -27.03
CA SER A 200 11.97 0.25 -28.45
C SER A 200 13.13 1.21 -28.77
N ASP A 201 13.52 2.08 -27.84
CA ASP A 201 14.64 3.02 -27.96
C ASP A 201 15.72 2.75 -26.90
N LEU A 202 16.95 3.19 -27.13
CA LEU A 202 18.00 3.23 -26.10
C LEU A 202 18.18 4.67 -25.61
N LEU A 203 18.28 4.82 -24.30
CA LEU A 203 18.61 6.09 -23.66
C LEU A 203 20.11 6.36 -23.79
N SER A 204 20.47 7.62 -24.06
CA SER A 204 21.85 8.10 -23.92
C SER A 204 22.21 8.30 -22.46
N GLU A 205 23.50 8.36 -22.14
CA GLU A 205 23.98 8.57 -20.77
C GLU A 205 23.38 9.82 -20.10
N ALA A 206 23.23 10.92 -20.86
CA ALA A 206 22.60 12.14 -20.36
C ALA A 206 21.09 11.95 -20.07
N GLU A 207 20.39 11.17 -20.89
CA GLU A 207 18.98 10.85 -20.67
C GLU A 207 18.79 9.89 -19.49
N VAL A 208 19.69 8.93 -19.30
CA VAL A 208 19.70 8.06 -18.12
C VAL A 208 19.88 8.87 -16.84
N SER A 209 20.84 9.80 -16.82
CA SER A 209 21.06 10.68 -15.66
C SER A 209 19.82 11.53 -15.37
N ALA A 210 19.26 12.17 -16.39
CA ALA A 210 18.07 13.00 -16.24
C ALA A 210 16.84 12.19 -15.78
N PHE A 211 16.66 10.99 -16.32
CA PHE A 211 15.53 10.15 -15.93
C PHE A 211 15.70 9.57 -14.52
N ALA A 212 16.91 9.17 -14.15
CA ALA A 212 17.20 8.75 -12.79
C ALA A 212 16.92 9.89 -11.78
N GLU A 213 17.34 11.13 -12.09
CA GLU A 213 17.01 12.31 -11.27
C GLU A 213 15.50 12.55 -11.17
N GLU A 214 14.75 12.41 -12.27
CA GLU A 214 13.29 12.54 -12.28
C GLU A 214 12.63 11.45 -11.43
N ILE A 215 13.02 10.18 -11.59
CA ILE A 215 12.49 9.07 -10.79
C ILE A 215 12.81 9.28 -9.31
N VAL A 216 14.00 9.78 -8.97
CA VAL A 216 14.38 10.10 -7.59
C VAL A 216 13.52 11.23 -7.05
N ALA A 217 13.36 12.32 -7.79
CA ALA A 217 12.52 13.44 -7.38
C ALA A 217 11.05 13.01 -7.21
N VAL A 218 10.53 12.16 -8.09
CA VAL A 218 9.18 11.60 -7.97
C VAL A 218 9.10 10.61 -6.82
N ALA A 219 10.09 9.74 -6.59
CA ALA A 219 10.14 8.84 -5.43
C ALA A 219 10.25 9.60 -4.09
N GLU A 220 10.85 10.78 -4.10
CA GLU A 220 10.90 11.71 -2.97
C GLU A 220 9.59 12.51 -2.81
N GLN A 221 8.85 12.77 -3.89
CA GLN A 221 7.59 13.54 -3.91
C GLN A 221 6.31 12.69 -3.82
N THR A 222 6.37 11.41 -4.23
CA THR A 222 5.25 10.45 -4.22
C THR A 222 5.54 9.27 -3.30
N VAL A 223 4.49 8.59 -2.87
CA VAL A 223 4.03 8.57 -1.47
C VAL A 223 4.32 7.21 -0.84
N GLY A 224 5.20 7.11 0.15
CA GLY A 224 5.46 5.84 0.83
C GLY A 224 4.24 5.48 1.65
N SER A 225 3.91 4.20 1.75
CA SER A 225 2.83 3.79 2.65
C SER A 225 3.27 3.91 4.09
N ASN A 226 2.33 4.27 4.96
CA ASN A 226 2.47 3.92 6.35
C ASN A 226 2.51 2.40 6.49
N ASP A 227 3.05 1.95 7.61
CA ASP A 227 2.89 0.56 8.02
C ASP A 227 1.49 0.36 8.64
N THR A 228 1.25 -0.74 9.33
CA THR A 228 -0.08 -1.05 9.87
C THR A 228 -0.38 -0.38 11.21
N GLY A 229 0.64 0.08 11.94
CA GLY A 229 0.56 0.49 13.34
C GLY A 229 0.68 -0.65 14.34
N ALA A 230 0.70 -1.91 13.90
CA ALA A 230 0.66 -3.06 14.80
C ALA A 230 2.02 -3.26 15.47
N VAL A 231 2.09 -2.94 16.77
CA VAL A 231 3.32 -3.09 17.57
C VAL A 231 3.25 -4.20 18.63
N LEU A 232 2.14 -4.94 18.66
CA LEU A 232 1.88 -6.04 19.59
C LEU A 232 1.65 -7.34 18.82
N TYR A 233 1.90 -8.45 19.50
CA TYR A 233 1.90 -9.80 18.92
C TYR A 233 0.67 -10.57 19.40
N PHE A 234 0.18 -11.46 18.55
CA PHE A 234 -0.69 -12.56 18.93
C PHE A 234 0.08 -13.65 19.69
N ALA A 235 -0.57 -14.24 20.69
CA ALA A 235 -0.11 -15.42 21.42
C ALA A 235 -1.25 -16.44 21.61
N GLU A 236 -0.90 -17.68 21.96
CA GLU A 236 -1.92 -18.69 22.27
C GLU A 236 -2.77 -18.23 23.46
N GLY A 237 -4.07 -18.05 23.23
CA GLY A 237 -5.03 -17.62 24.26
C GLY A 237 -5.01 -16.12 24.60
N ALA A 238 -4.21 -15.30 23.92
CA ALA A 238 -4.18 -13.85 24.10
C ALA A 238 -3.89 -13.11 22.79
N ALA A 239 -4.64 -12.05 22.52
CA ALA A 239 -4.26 -11.05 21.53
C ALA A 239 -3.43 -9.95 22.22
N ASP A 240 -2.57 -9.27 21.46
CA ASP A 240 -1.89 -8.03 21.86
C ASP A 240 -0.87 -8.17 23.01
N VAL A 241 0.01 -9.18 22.97
CA VAL A 241 1.15 -9.31 23.89
C VAL A 241 2.36 -8.52 23.41
N ALA A 242 3.22 -8.07 24.33
CA ALA A 242 4.38 -7.23 24.00
C ALA A 242 5.62 -8.01 23.53
N GLU A 243 5.67 -9.32 23.76
CA GLU A 243 6.82 -10.16 23.47
C GLU A 243 6.57 -11.03 22.23
N VAL A 244 7.60 -11.19 21.40
CA VAL A 244 7.57 -12.07 20.23
C VAL A 244 7.29 -13.50 20.66
N GLN A 245 6.41 -14.18 19.93
CA GLN A 245 6.03 -15.56 20.23
C GLN A 245 6.75 -16.53 19.30
N ALA A 246 7.68 -17.32 19.84
CA ALA A 246 8.44 -18.29 19.04
C ALA A 246 7.56 -19.34 18.31
N SER A 247 6.35 -19.59 18.81
CA SER A 247 5.36 -20.48 18.18
C SER A 247 4.55 -19.82 17.06
N TYR A 248 4.61 -18.49 16.94
CA TYR A 248 3.93 -17.68 15.94
C TYR A 248 4.91 -16.63 15.38
N PRO A 249 5.99 -17.08 14.68
CA PRO A 249 6.91 -16.16 14.02
C PRO A 249 6.25 -15.53 12.79
N GLY A 250 6.81 -14.43 12.30
CA GLY A 250 6.34 -13.81 11.06
C GLY A 250 5.20 -12.82 11.27
N GLN A 251 5.01 -12.32 12.50
CA GLN A 251 3.92 -11.40 12.80
C GLN A 251 4.28 -9.97 12.39
N ASP A 252 3.24 -9.20 12.07
CA ASP A 252 3.33 -7.83 11.59
C ASP A 252 4.26 -6.94 12.43
N ALA A 253 4.09 -6.99 13.75
CA ALA A 253 4.91 -6.25 14.73
C ALA A 253 6.42 -6.62 14.75
N GLU A 254 6.83 -7.70 14.06
CA GLU A 254 8.23 -8.10 13.94
C GLU A 254 8.96 -7.39 12.79
N TYR A 255 8.25 -6.76 11.85
CA TYR A 255 8.81 -6.21 10.62
C TYR A 255 8.38 -4.76 10.36
N GLY A 256 8.86 -4.21 9.25
CA GLY A 256 8.41 -2.92 8.76
C GLY A 256 8.80 -1.72 9.63
N PHE A 257 8.15 -0.59 9.37
CA PHE A 257 8.38 0.65 10.10
C PHE A 257 7.85 0.58 11.53
N ASP A 258 6.85 -0.26 11.79
CA ASP A 258 6.35 -0.58 13.14
C ASP A 258 7.37 -1.31 14.01
N LYS A 259 8.50 -1.74 13.46
CA LYS A 259 9.64 -2.25 14.21
C LYS A 259 10.86 -1.34 14.11
N GLU A 260 11.26 -1.00 12.89
CA GLU A 260 12.59 -0.47 12.59
C GLU A 260 12.68 1.06 12.61
N ASP A 261 11.56 1.78 12.47
CA ASP A 261 11.57 3.24 12.35
C ASP A 261 10.34 3.90 12.99
N LYS A 262 10.18 3.71 14.30
CA LYS A 262 9.07 4.29 15.06
C LYS A 262 9.17 5.81 15.20
N GLN A 263 8.04 6.49 15.21
CA GLN A 263 7.95 7.83 15.80
C GLN A 263 7.51 7.71 17.26
N THR A 264 8.24 8.32 18.18
CA THR A 264 7.91 8.25 19.62
C THR A 264 6.52 8.80 19.94
N SER A 265 6.06 9.80 19.21
CA SER A 265 4.75 10.41 19.42
C SER A 265 3.60 9.50 19.00
N THR A 266 3.71 8.78 17.88
CA THR A 266 2.69 7.83 17.41
C THR A 266 2.80 6.49 18.13
N GLY A 267 4.01 6.08 18.52
CA GLY A 267 4.30 4.78 19.13
C GLY A 267 4.56 3.65 18.12
N ALA A 268 4.50 3.96 16.83
CA ALA A 268 4.47 3.04 15.71
C ALA A 268 5.21 3.62 14.49
N GLY A 269 5.13 2.98 13.32
CA GLY A 269 5.83 3.31 12.08
C GLY A 269 5.35 4.59 11.38
N PHE A 270 4.18 5.11 11.76
CA PHE A 270 3.63 6.39 11.29
C PHE A 270 4.54 7.57 11.64
N LYS A 271 4.78 8.48 10.68
CA LYS A 271 5.59 9.70 10.86
C LYS A 271 4.74 10.93 10.61
N PHE A 272 4.06 11.42 11.65
CA PHE A 272 3.16 12.57 11.55
C PHE A 272 3.76 13.85 12.16
N VAL A 273 3.49 14.97 11.49
CA VAL A 273 3.86 16.32 11.91
C VAL A 273 2.61 17.19 11.93
N LYS A 274 2.37 17.86 13.06
CA LYS A 274 1.29 18.84 13.18
C LYS A 274 1.67 20.11 12.43
N LEU A 275 0.74 20.67 11.66
CA LEU A 275 0.93 21.92 10.93
C LEU A 275 -0.05 22.99 11.40
N ASP A 276 0.43 24.23 11.48
CA ASP A 276 -0.43 25.39 11.74
C ASP A 276 -1.28 25.78 10.51
N SER A 277 -2.07 26.84 10.64
CA SER A 277 -2.94 27.34 9.56
C SER A 277 -2.19 27.84 8.31
N GLN A 278 -0.87 28.01 8.37
CA GLN A 278 0.00 28.44 7.28
C GLN A 278 0.86 27.29 6.74
N GLY A 279 0.71 26.08 7.30
CA GLY A 279 1.47 24.90 6.89
C GLY A 279 2.84 24.79 7.54
N ALA A 280 3.15 25.59 8.56
CA ALA A 280 4.41 25.49 9.30
C ALA A 280 4.34 24.37 10.34
N ALA A 281 5.45 23.64 10.50
CA ALA A 281 5.55 22.55 11.45
C ALA A 281 5.44 23.04 12.90
N LEU A 282 4.64 22.32 13.69
CA LEU A 282 4.42 22.53 15.11
C LEU A 282 5.09 21.42 15.92
N ALA A 283 5.27 21.70 17.22
CA ALA A 283 5.73 20.68 18.16
C ALA A 283 4.72 19.54 18.30
N ALA A 284 5.21 18.32 18.58
CA ALA A 284 4.36 17.13 18.70
C ALA A 284 3.31 17.24 19.83
N ASP A 285 3.61 18.01 20.87
CA ASP A 285 2.73 18.29 22.02
C ASP A 285 1.81 19.51 21.81
N ALA A 286 1.81 20.14 20.64
CA ALA A 286 0.88 21.21 20.32
C ALA A 286 -0.57 20.73 20.52
N THR A 287 -1.36 21.54 21.24
CA THR A 287 -2.75 21.22 21.58
C THR A 287 -3.73 21.58 20.47
N GLU A 288 -3.32 22.44 19.53
CA GLU A 288 -4.11 22.91 18.39
C GLU A 288 -3.25 22.90 17.14
N TRP A 289 -3.81 22.45 16.03
CA TRP A 289 -3.18 22.43 14.71
C TRP A 289 -4.26 22.29 13.63
N ALA A 290 -3.98 22.77 12.43
CA ALA A 290 -4.95 22.83 11.33
C ALA A 290 -4.85 21.61 10.39
N CYS A 291 -3.65 21.06 10.20
CA CYS A 291 -3.42 19.89 9.36
C CYS A 291 -2.37 18.95 9.93
N THR A 292 -2.41 17.70 9.50
CA THR A 292 -1.40 16.71 9.82
C THR A 292 -0.63 16.38 8.54
N MET A 293 0.66 16.69 8.48
CA MET A 293 1.55 16.16 7.47
C MET A 293 1.96 14.75 7.86
N ASP A 294 1.97 13.87 6.88
CA ASP A 294 2.56 12.55 6.98
C ASP A 294 3.85 12.54 6.16
N GLU A 295 4.97 12.26 6.82
CA GLU A 295 6.30 12.25 6.22
C GLU A 295 6.62 10.94 5.50
N ARG A 296 5.86 9.85 5.74
CA ARG A 296 5.97 8.60 4.95
C ARG A 296 5.41 8.82 3.56
N THR A 297 4.21 9.36 3.55
CA THR A 297 3.39 9.57 2.36
C THR A 297 3.75 10.89 1.66
N GLY A 298 4.22 11.90 2.39
CA GLY A 298 4.35 13.27 1.85
C GLY A 298 2.99 13.97 1.67
N LEU A 299 1.92 13.35 2.16
CA LEU A 299 0.56 13.88 2.11
C LEU A 299 0.31 14.79 3.31
N VAL A 300 -0.54 15.78 3.09
CA VAL A 300 -1.07 16.65 4.13
C VAL A 300 -2.56 16.39 4.26
N TRP A 301 -2.99 16.06 5.46
CA TRP A 301 -4.36 15.71 5.79
C TRP A 301 -5.05 16.83 6.54
N GLU A 302 -6.28 17.13 6.13
CA GLU A 302 -7.17 18.08 6.79
C GLU A 302 -7.47 17.57 8.20
N ASN A 303 -7.38 18.44 9.22
CA ASN A 303 -7.86 18.10 10.55
C ASN A 303 -9.25 18.65 10.84
N LYS A 304 -10.15 17.75 11.24
CA LYS A 304 -11.58 18.06 11.42
C LYS A 304 -11.83 18.79 12.74
N SER A 305 -12.92 19.54 12.79
CA SER A 305 -13.43 20.22 13.98
C SER A 305 -14.40 19.36 14.79
N ALA A 306 -14.43 19.58 16.11
CA ALA A 306 -15.47 19.05 17.00
C ALA A 306 -16.70 19.96 17.11
N ASP A 307 -16.60 21.21 16.62
CA ASP A 307 -17.69 22.18 16.68
C ASP A 307 -18.73 21.87 15.61
N ALA A 308 -19.94 21.49 16.04
CA ALA A 308 -21.07 21.15 15.18
C ALA A 308 -21.53 22.29 14.27
N SER A 309 -21.19 23.55 14.58
CA SER A 309 -21.49 24.71 13.72
C SER A 309 -20.44 24.94 12.62
N SER A 310 -19.29 24.25 12.70
CA SER A 310 -18.22 24.38 11.72
C SER A 310 -18.53 23.61 10.44
N VAL A 311 -18.18 24.21 9.29
CA VAL A 311 -18.15 23.50 8.01
C VAL A 311 -17.16 22.32 8.06
N GLN A 312 -16.08 22.41 8.86
CA GLN A 312 -15.13 21.31 9.08
C GLN A 312 -15.56 20.32 10.18
N PHE A 313 -16.81 20.37 10.65
CA PHE A 313 -17.28 19.43 11.66
C PHE A 313 -17.13 17.97 11.18
N LYS A 314 -16.54 17.12 12.05
CA LYS A 314 -16.16 15.73 11.71
C LYS A 314 -17.32 14.82 11.31
N ASP A 315 -18.54 15.10 11.76
CA ASP A 315 -19.74 14.31 11.44
C ASP A 315 -20.68 15.04 10.48
N ARG A 316 -20.23 16.15 9.89
CA ARG A 316 -21.02 16.86 8.88
C ARG A 316 -21.12 16.03 7.61
N LEU A 317 -22.34 15.85 7.13
CA LEU A 317 -22.65 15.01 5.99
C LEU A 317 -22.55 15.80 4.68
N PHE A 318 -22.13 15.11 3.63
CA PHE A 318 -22.10 15.64 2.27
C PHE A 318 -22.64 14.59 1.32
N ALA A 319 -23.37 15.03 0.29
CA ALA A 319 -23.68 14.19 -0.85
C ALA A 319 -22.45 14.10 -1.78
N PHE A 320 -22.22 12.95 -2.41
CA PHE A 320 -21.10 12.80 -3.34
C PHE A 320 -21.38 13.54 -4.65
N GLU A 321 -20.45 14.40 -5.06
CA GLU A 321 -20.47 15.06 -6.35
C GLU A 321 -19.07 15.05 -6.99
N SER A 322 -19.04 14.78 -8.30
CA SER A 322 -17.85 14.90 -9.15
C SER A 322 -18.19 15.63 -10.47
N GLU A 323 -17.23 15.71 -11.38
CA GLU A 323 -17.45 16.24 -12.73
C GLU A 323 -18.44 15.39 -13.53
N THR A 324 -18.45 14.07 -13.31
CA THR A 324 -19.24 13.10 -14.07
C THR A 324 -20.42 12.53 -13.28
N PHE A 325 -20.55 12.85 -12.00
CA PHE A 325 -21.62 12.37 -11.13
C PHE A 325 -22.30 13.52 -10.42
N LYS A 326 -23.63 13.62 -10.57
CA LYS A 326 -24.47 14.55 -9.82
C LYS A 326 -25.32 13.79 -8.82
N PRO A 327 -25.38 14.22 -7.54
CA PRO A 327 -26.06 13.48 -6.49
C PRO A 327 -27.57 13.49 -6.66
N PHE A 328 -28.22 12.47 -6.11
CA PHE A 328 -29.67 12.46 -5.95
C PHE A 328 -30.13 13.57 -5.01
N SER A 329 -31.24 14.24 -5.37
CA SER A 329 -31.71 15.43 -4.65
C SER A 329 -32.01 15.20 -3.16
N LYS A 330 -32.53 14.02 -2.77
CA LYS A 330 -32.79 13.68 -1.37
C LYS A 330 -31.50 13.55 -0.55
N ASP A 331 -30.42 13.05 -1.15
CA ASP A 331 -29.12 12.96 -0.49
C ASP A 331 -28.56 14.36 -0.20
N VAL A 332 -28.77 15.30 -1.11
CA VAL A 332 -28.37 16.71 -0.92
C VAL A 332 -29.19 17.38 0.19
N GLU A 333 -30.48 17.06 0.31
CA GLU A 333 -31.34 17.56 1.39
C GLU A 333 -30.89 17.06 2.76
N LEU A 334 -30.44 15.81 2.84
CA LEU A 334 -29.95 15.19 4.08
C LEU A 334 -28.54 15.60 4.49
N ALA A 335 -27.78 16.29 3.63
CA ALA A 335 -26.48 16.85 3.99
C ALA A 335 -26.55 17.97 5.06
N GLY A 336 -27.74 18.51 5.36
CA GLY A 336 -27.96 19.48 6.44
C GLY A 336 -27.43 20.90 6.16
N CYS A 337 -26.81 21.13 5.01
CA CYS A 337 -26.26 22.42 4.58
C CYS A 337 -27.31 23.55 4.49
N LYS A 338 -28.57 23.22 4.14
CA LYS A 338 -29.67 24.20 4.05
C LYS A 338 -30.04 24.74 5.42
N ASP A 339 -30.09 23.87 6.42
CA ASP A 339 -30.38 24.24 7.81
C ASP A 339 -29.22 25.05 8.41
N ALA A 340 -27.98 24.75 8.02
CA ALA A 340 -26.79 25.51 8.38
C ALA A 340 -26.70 26.88 7.68
N GLY A 341 -27.36 27.04 6.52
CA GLY A 341 -27.39 28.31 5.76
C GLY A 341 -26.11 28.66 5.00
N ASP A 342 -25.20 27.70 4.79
CA ASP A 342 -23.91 27.91 4.11
C ASP A 342 -23.85 27.37 2.66
N GLU A 343 -24.86 26.60 2.25
CA GLU A 343 -25.00 26.00 0.91
C GLU A 343 -23.86 25.04 0.50
N VAL A 344 -23.02 24.59 1.45
CA VAL A 344 -21.96 23.59 1.22
C VAL A 344 -22.50 22.20 1.49
N CYS A 345 -23.12 21.60 0.47
CA CYS A 345 -23.90 20.35 0.57
C CYS A 345 -23.19 19.13 -0.01
N THR A 346 -22.25 19.33 -0.92
CA THR A 346 -21.59 18.26 -1.68
C THR A 346 -20.10 18.20 -1.43
N THR A 347 -19.48 17.06 -1.74
CA THR A 347 -18.02 16.88 -1.70
C THR A 347 -17.29 17.90 -2.58
N SER A 348 -17.80 18.16 -3.79
CA SER A 348 -17.24 19.16 -4.71
C SER A 348 -17.28 20.58 -4.14
N GLN A 349 -18.42 21.00 -3.58
CA GLN A 349 -18.55 22.30 -2.92
C GLN A 349 -17.65 22.42 -1.69
N TYR A 350 -17.51 21.34 -0.92
CA TYR A 350 -16.64 21.31 0.24
C TYR A 350 -15.16 21.49 -0.12
N VAL A 351 -14.70 20.77 -1.14
CA VAL A 351 -13.33 20.92 -1.69
C VAL A 351 -13.10 22.36 -2.14
N GLN A 352 -14.03 22.96 -2.88
CA GLN A 352 -13.94 24.36 -3.31
C GLN A 352 -13.89 25.33 -2.12
N TYR A 353 -14.71 25.07 -1.09
CA TYR A 353 -14.72 25.87 0.14
C TYR A 353 -13.36 25.84 0.83
N ILE A 354 -12.77 24.65 1.07
CA ILE A 354 -11.49 24.51 1.76
C ILE A 354 -10.33 25.10 0.93
N ASN A 355 -10.32 24.87 -0.39
CA ASN A 355 -9.31 25.47 -1.27
C ASN A 355 -9.36 27.00 -1.28
N LYS A 356 -10.56 27.59 -1.21
CA LYS A 356 -10.73 29.03 -1.10
C LYS A 356 -10.21 29.59 0.24
N GLN A 357 -10.26 28.79 1.32
CA GLN A 357 -9.69 29.18 2.61
C GLN A 357 -8.17 28.99 2.66
N SER A 358 -7.58 28.31 1.68
CA SER A 358 -6.16 27.96 1.66
C SER A 358 -5.72 27.31 2.98
N LEU A 359 -6.49 26.33 3.46
CA LEU A 359 -6.22 25.65 4.73
C LEU A 359 -4.78 25.13 4.75
N CYS A 360 -4.00 25.51 5.77
CA CYS A 360 -2.58 25.19 5.90
C CYS A 360 -1.71 25.72 4.75
N GLY A 361 -2.14 26.82 4.12
CA GLY A 361 -1.47 27.40 2.96
C GLY A 361 -1.68 26.64 1.65
N ILE A 362 -2.55 25.62 1.63
CA ILE A 362 -2.71 24.69 0.50
C ILE A 362 -4.01 24.99 -0.27
N THR A 363 -3.92 24.98 -1.60
CA THR A 363 -5.07 25.20 -2.51
C THR A 363 -5.37 24.00 -3.41
N GLY A 364 -4.60 22.92 -3.29
CA GLY A 364 -4.77 21.66 -4.01
C GLY A 364 -5.47 20.56 -3.23
N TRP A 365 -6.38 20.89 -2.30
CA TRP A 365 -7.14 19.88 -1.55
C TRP A 365 -8.05 19.08 -2.46
N ARG A 366 -8.12 17.79 -2.21
CA ARG A 366 -8.98 16.84 -2.91
C ARG A 366 -9.51 15.77 -1.96
N LEU A 367 -10.48 15.00 -2.45
CA LEU A 367 -10.80 13.73 -1.82
C LEU A 367 -9.56 12.82 -1.84
N PRO A 368 -9.32 12.07 -0.76
CA PRO A 368 -8.30 11.03 -0.77
C PRO A 368 -8.72 9.90 -1.69
N THR A 369 -7.75 9.12 -2.15
CA THR A 369 -8.02 7.84 -2.79
C THR A 369 -8.38 6.80 -1.73
N TYR A 370 -8.91 5.67 -2.20
CA TYR A 370 -9.15 4.48 -1.38
C TYR A 370 -7.87 4.04 -0.67
N ARG A 371 -6.74 3.98 -1.39
CA ARG A 371 -5.45 3.55 -0.81
C ARG A 371 -4.96 4.53 0.24
N GLU A 372 -4.99 5.84 -0.04
CA GLU A 372 -4.59 6.86 0.93
C GLU A 372 -5.46 6.85 2.18
N THR A 373 -6.77 6.59 2.03
CA THR A 373 -7.68 6.46 3.17
C THR A 373 -7.37 5.24 4.01
N TYR A 374 -7.08 4.11 3.36
CA TYR A 374 -6.72 2.86 4.04
C TYR A 374 -5.37 2.99 4.76
N ASP A 375 -4.41 3.69 4.16
CA ASP A 375 -3.07 3.93 4.68
C ASP A 375 -3.04 4.77 5.97
N LEU A 376 -4.11 5.51 6.27
CA LEU A 376 -4.26 6.20 7.56
C LEU A 376 -4.61 5.28 8.74
N LEU A 377 -5.11 4.07 8.47
CA LEU A 377 -5.58 3.16 9.52
C LEU A 377 -4.44 2.68 10.41
N ASP A 378 -4.54 3.00 11.68
CA ASP A 378 -3.64 2.54 12.74
C ASP A 378 -4.29 1.33 13.43
N PHE A 379 -3.87 0.13 13.03
CA PHE A 379 -4.30 -1.13 13.63
C PHE A 379 -3.74 -1.33 15.05
N GLY A 380 -2.73 -0.56 15.46
CA GLY A 380 -2.22 -0.54 16.83
C GLY A 380 -2.92 0.46 17.76
N GLU A 381 -3.80 1.33 17.26
CA GLU A 381 -4.54 2.27 18.10
C GLU A 381 -5.45 1.51 19.08
N GLN A 382 -5.40 1.90 20.35
CA GLN A 382 -6.15 1.27 21.45
C GLN A 382 -7.06 2.25 22.19
N THR A 383 -7.02 3.54 21.83
CA THR A 383 -7.82 4.58 22.47
C THR A 383 -9.30 4.38 22.19
N LEU A 384 -10.12 4.43 23.24
CA LEU A 384 -11.56 4.23 23.15
C LEU A 384 -12.32 5.55 23.00
N PHE A 385 -13.25 5.63 22.04
CA PHE A 385 -14.10 6.81 21.83
C PHE A 385 -15.36 6.84 22.71
N ALA A 386 -15.74 5.71 23.30
CA ALA A 386 -16.83 5.59 24.27
C ALA A 386 -16.42 4.63 25.40
N PRO A 387 -15.49 5.05 26.29
CA PRO A 387 -14.86 4.16 27.27
C PRO A 387 -15.80 3.68 28.40
N ASN A 388 -16.94 4.34 28.58
CA ASN A 388 -17.90 4.03 29.64
C ASN A 388 -19.11 3.20 29.16
N ASP A 389 -19.08 2.74 27.90
CA ASP A 389 -20.12 1.91 27.30
C ASP A 389 -19.92 0.41 27.64
N GLU A 390 -20.99 -0.38 27.69
CA GLU A 390 -20.91 -1.84 27.89
C GLU A 390 -20.05 -2.53 26.81
N TYR A 391 -20.05 -1.97 25.61
CA TYR A 391 -19.28 -2.40 24.45
C TYR A 391 -17.98 -1.59 24.26
N ALA A 392 -17.51 -0.86 25.28
CA ALA A 392 -16.33 0.01 25.21
C ALA A 392 -15.10 -0.68 24.58
N LYS A 393 -14.87 -1.97 24.86
CA LYS A 393 -13.77 -2.76 24.27
C LYS A 393 -13.79 -2.86 22.74
N TYR A 394 -14.92 -2.55 22.11
CA TYR A 394 -15.09 -2.56 20.66
C TYR A 394 -15.12 -1.15 20.06
N ASN A 395 -15.10 -0.11 20.90
CA ASN A 395 -15.22 1.30 20.51
C ASN A 395 -13.85 1.97 20.38
N VAL A 396 -12.95 1.33 19.63
CA VAL A 396 -11.58 1.80 19.41
C VAL A 396 -11.54 2.78 18.23
N TYR A 397 -10.75 3.84 18.31
CA TYR A 397 -10.47 4.69 17.15
C TYR A 397 -9.69 3.94 16.07
N GLY A 398 -9.78 4.36 14.80
CA GLY A 398 -9.03 3.71 13.71
C GLY A 398 -7.85 4.49 13.21
N PHE A 399 -7.70 5.76 13.59
CA PHE A 399 -6.51 6.57 13.30
C PHE A 399 -5.81 6.99 14.59
N ASN A 400 -4.53 7.32 14.49
CA ASN A 400 -3.75 7.80 15.63
C ASN A 400 -4.39 9.05 16.27
N VAL A 401 -4.90 8.93 17.50
CA VAL A 401 -5.72 9.99 18.12
C VAL A 401 -4.96 11.28 18.42
N LYS A 402 -3.62 11.22 18.53
CA LYS A 402 -2.80 12.41 18.80
C LYS A 402 -2.70 13.34 17.60
N TYR A 403 -2.90 12.82 16.40
CA TYR A 403 -2.81 13.56 15.14
C TYR A 403 -4.17 13.67 14.45
N PHE A 404 -5.07 12.72 14.68
CA PHE A 404 -6.43 12.67 14.16
C PHE A 404 -7.46 12.50 15.30
N PRO A 405 -7.61 13.49 16.20
CA PRO A 405 -8.50 13.37 17.36
C PRO A 405 -9.98 13.36 16.99
N GLN A 406 -10.34 13.99 15.87
CA GLN A 406 -11.71 14.14 15.42
C GLN A 406 -12.04 13.13 14.32
N GLN A 407 -12.42 11.92 14.72
CA GLN A 407 -12.83 10.85 13.81
C GLN A 407 -14.35 10.76 13.73
N THR A 408 -14.83 10.47 12.52
CA THR A 408 -16.24 10.49 12.19
C THR A 408 -17.00 9.25 12.69
N ILE A 409 -18.29 9.38 12.99
CA ILE A 409 -19.20 8.23 13.15
C ILE A 409 -19.56 7.56 11.83
N GLY A 410 -19.39 8.26 10.71
CA GLY A 410 -19.79 7.80 9.38
C GLY A 410 -21.17 8.30 8.99
N SER A 411 -21.84 7.52 8.14
CA SER A 411 -23.20 7.81 7.68
C SER A 411 -24.22 7.57 8.81
N PRO A 412 -25.38 8.26 8.82
CA PRO A 412 -26.48 7.94 9.74
C PRO A 412 -26.91 6.47 9.73
N TYR A 413 -26.69 5.79 8.60
CA TYR A 413 -27.01 4.38 8.39
C TYR A 413 -25.85 3.42 8.69
N LEU A 414 -24.62 3.94 8.87
CA LEU A 414 -23.40 3.15 9.11
C LEU A 414 -22.53 3.82 10.19
N GLY A 415 -22.74 3.42 11.45
CA GLY A 415 -22.08 3.98 12.63
C GLY A 415 -20.65 3.49 12.92
N TYR A 416 -20.01 2.82 11.96
CA TYR A 416 -18.67 2.20 12.13
C TYR A 416 -17.52 3.07 11.62
N GLY A 417 -17.78 4.36 11.35
CA GLY A 417 -16.82 5.28 10.77
C GLY A 417 -16.59 5.00 9.29
N ALA A 418 -16.82 6.00 8.45
CA ALA A 418 -16.50 6.01 7.03
C ALA A 418 -16.60 7.45 6.53
N PHE A 419 -15.77 7.84 5.58
CA PHE A 419 -15.85 9.15 4.93
C PHE A 419 -15.56 9.02 3.44
N TRP A 420 -15.96 10.02 2.68
CA TRP A 420 -15.78 10.01 1.23
C TRP A 420 -14.32 9.94 0.80
N HIS A 421 -14.06 9.08 -0.19
CA HIS A 421 -12.83 9.03 -0.98
C HIS A 421 -13.21 8.99 -2.48
N SER A 422 -12.23 9.15 -3.37
CA SER A 422 -12.46 9.33 -4.82
C SER A 422 -12.79 8.05 -5.57
N ASP A 423 -12.51 6.88 -5.00
CA ASP A 423 -12.67 5.60 -5.69
C ASP A 423 -14.09 5.06 -5.59
N PHE A 424 -14.66 4.72 -6.76
CA PHE A 424 -15.97 4.08 -6.90
C PHE A 424 -15.84 2.89 -7.84
N LYS A 425 -16.68 1.87 -7.65
CA LYS A 425 -16.75 0.74 -8.57
C LYS A 425 -17.99 0.85 -9.44
N PHE A 426 -17.77 0.83 -10.75
CA PHE A 426 -18.80 0.53 -11.73
C PHE A 426 -18.84 -0.99 -11.89
N THR A 427 -19.87 -1.65 -11.38
CA THR A 427 -20.07 -3.06 -11.68
C THR A 427 -20.60 -3.14 -13.10
N ASN A 428 -19.78 -3.57 -14.07
CA ASN A 428 -20.20 -3.64 -15.49
C ASN A 428 -21.19 -4.77 -15.82
N ALA A 429 -21.70 -5.50 -14.83
CA ALA A 429 -22.71 -6.53 -15.02
C ALA A 429 -23.30 -6.97 -13.67
N SER A 430 -24.25 -6.21 -13.12
CA SER A 430 -25.18 -6.77 -12.14
C SER A 430 -26.59 -6.64 -12.70
N SER A 431 -27.36 -7.73 -12.66
CA SER A 431 -28.80 -7.72 -12.99
C SER A 431 -29.64 -6.90 -12.00
N GLN A 432 -28.99 -6.31 -10.98
CA GLN A 432 -29.58 -5.43 -9.98
C GLN A 432 -29.28 -3.94 -10.24
N LEU A 433 -28.49 -3.59 -11.27
CA LEU A 433 -28.20 -2.19 -11.57
C LEU A 433 -29.45 -1.45 -12.03
N ILE A 434 -29.89 -0.50 -11.21
CA ILE A 434 -30.88 0.49 -11.59
C ILE A 434 -30.12 1.65 -12.24
N ASP A 435 -30.69 2.21 -13.30
CA ASP A 435 -30.10 3.34 -14.03
C ASP A 435 -29.82 4.51 -13.06
N GLY A 436 -28.55 4.95 -12.98
CA GLY A 436 -28.13 6.05 -12.11
C GLY A 436 -27.59 5.67 -10.72
N GLU A 437 -27.17 4.43 -10.47
CA GLU A 437 -26.51 4.02 -9.23
C GLU A 437 -25.00 3.72 -9.41
N ILE A 438 -24.18 4.07 -8.41
CA ILE A 438 -22.75 3.71 -8.32
C ILE A 438 -22.45 3.04 -6.99
N TYR A 439 -21.44 2.16 -6.92
CA TYR A 439 -21.03 1.53 -5.67
C TYR A 439 -19.84 2.25 -5.05
N PHE A 440 -20.00 2.62 -3.78
CA PHE A 440 -18.95 3.19 -2.94
C PHE A 440 -18.41 2.13 -1.97
N PRO A 441 -17.11 1.79 -2.01
CA PRO A 441 -16.49 0.89 -1.05
C PRO A 441 -16.16 1.63 0.26
N ALA A 442 -17.15 1.78 1.13
CA ALA A 442 -16.97 2.41 2.43
C ALA A 442 -16.00 1.61 3.31
N ILE A 443 -14.85 2.20 3.62
CA ILE A 443 -13.87 1.64 4.56
C ILE A 443 -14.34 1.90 5.98
N VAL A 444 -14.50 0.84 6.76
CA VAL A 444 -14.78 0.93 8.20
C VAL A 444 -13.56 1.52 8.90
N SER A 445 -13.71 2.74 9.44
CA SER A 445 -12.59 3.54 9.93
C SER A 445 -12.47 3.59 11.46
N ARG A 446 -13.33 2.89 12.20
CA ARG A 446 -13.23 2.76 13.66
C ARG A 446 -13.92 1.48 14.14
N GLY A 447 -13.61 1.12 15.38
CA GLY A 447 -14.10 -0.08 16.04
C GLY A 447 -13.25 -1.31 15.75
N LYS A 448 -13.72 -2.46 16.25
CA LYS A 448 -13.01 -3.75 16.13
C LYS A 448 -12.86 -4.24 14.68
N ASP A 449 -13.79 -3.85 13.81
CA ASP A 449 -13.85 -4.28 12.41
C ASP A 449 -13.25 -3.23 11.47
N ARG A 450 -12.43 -2.30 11.99
CA ARG A 450 -11.72 -1.31 11.17
C ARG A 450 -10.88 -1.98 10.09
N GLY A 451 -10.82 -1.36 8.91
CA GLY A 451 -10.20 -1.94 7.71
C GLY A 451 -11.09 -2.89 6.91
N THR A 452 -12.27 -3.27 7.41
CA THR A 452 -13.27 -3.96 6.58
C THR A 452 -13.92 -3.00 5.58
N ILE A 453 -14.40 -3.55 4.46
CA ILE A 453 -15.00 -2.77 3.37
C ILE A 453 -16.47 -3.15 3.25
N SER A 454 -17.34 -2.15 3.26
CA SER A 454 -18.77 -2.29 2.96
C SER A 454 -19.09 -1.59 1.64
N TYR A 455 -19.68 -2.31 0.69
CA TYR A 455 -20.11 -1.70 -0.56
C TYR A 455 -21.52 -1.15 -0.38
N VAL A 456 -21.69 0.14 -0.59
CA VAL A 456 -22.98 0.82 -0.53
C VAL A 456 -23.34 1.46 -1.87
N GLU A 457 -24.64 1.52 -2.14
CA GLU A 457 -25.19 2.10 -3.37
C GLU A 457 -25.38 3.60 -3.16
N ILE A 458 -24.85 4.40 -4.09
CA ILE A 458 -25.00 5.85 -4.13
C ILE A 458 -25.81 6.21 -5.36
N ARG A 459 -26.85 7.03 -5.17
CA ARG A 459 -27.82 7.40 -6.20
C ARG A 459 -27.47 8.73 -6.85
N SER A 460 -27.64 8.79 -8.17
CA SER A 460 -27.40 10.00 -8.97
C SER A 460 -28.69 10.81 -9.16
N SER A 461 -28.54 11.98 -9.81
CA SER A 461 -29.66 12.82 -10.22
C SER A 461 -30.63 12.15 -11.21
N ASN A 462 -30.25 11.03 -11.83
CA ASN A 462 -31.12 10.28 -12.75
C ASN A 462 -32.12 9.37 -12.02
N THR A 463 -31.93 9.14 -10.72
CA THR A 463 -32.84 8.36 -9.88
C THR A 463 -34.21 9.03 -9.81
N SER A 464 -35.28 8.22 -9.93
CA SER A 464 -36.65 8.74 -9.85
C SER A 464 -36.94 9.43 -8.50
N ALA A 465 -37.68 10.54 -8.53
CA ALA A 465 -38.00 11.31 -7.31
C ALA A 465 -38.75 10.51 -6.22
N GLY A 466 -39.41 9.42 -6.61
CA GLY A 466 -40.11 8.51 -5.69
C GLY A 466 -39.21 7.51 -4.96
N ALA A 467 -37.95 7.35 -5.37
CA ALA A 467 -37.00 6.47 -4.71
C ALA A 467 -36.58 7.02 -3.33
N ASP A 468 -36.23 6.14 -2.40
CA ASP A 468 -35.65 6.52 -1.11
C ASP A 468 -34.26 7.14 -1.32
N ASP A 469 -33.77 7.85 -0.31
CA ASP A 469 -32.40 8.35 -0.28
C ASP A 469 -31.37 7.19 -0.30
N SER A 470 -30.11 7.54 -0.55
CA SER A 470 -28.98 6.63 -0.49
C SER A 470 -28.10 6.96 0.72
N TYR A 471 -26.77 7.00 0.56
CA TYR A 471 -25.85 7.30 1.66
C TYR A 471 -25.21 8.67 1.49
N GLN A 472 -25.13 9.40 2.60
CA GLN A 472 -24.28 10.56 2.77
C GLN A 472 -23.22 10.22 3.83
N PHE A 473 -22.00 10.66 3.59
CA PHE A 473 -20.89 10.48 4.52
C PHE A 473 -20.24 11.82 4.83
N PRO A 474 -19.51 11.89 5.95
CA PRO A 474 -18.55 12.95 6.19
C PRO A 474 -17.36 12.88 5.23
N ILE A 475 -16.49 13.87 5.32
CA ILE A 475 -15.35 14.05 4.42
C ILE A 475 -14.11 14.47 5.20
N ARG A 476 -12.94 13.99 4.77
CA ARG A 476 -11.62 14.49 5.18
C ARG A 476 -10.79 14.64 3.93
N LEU A 477 -10.25 15.83 3.69
CA LEU A 477 -9.45 16.10 2.49
C LEU A 477 -7.97 15.76 2.69
N VAL A 478 -7.30 15.54 1.57
CA VAL A 478 -5.85 15.35 1.47
C VAL A 478 -5.27 16.23 0.36
N ALA A 479 -3.99 16.54 0.47
CA ALA A 479 -3.22 17.25 -0.55
C ALA A 479 -1.76 16.78 -0.55
N VAL A 480 -1.03 17.06 -1.64
CA VAL A 480 0.42 16.89 -1.70
C VAL A 480 1.09 18.16 -1.19
N LYS A 481 2.12 18.03 -0.34
CA LYS A 481 2.85 19.19 0.18
C LYS A 481 3.49 19.98 -0.97
N GLY A 482 3.14 21.27 -1.10
CA GLY A 482 3.70 22.17 -2.10
C GLY A 482 2.84 22.41 -3.35
N GLN A 483 1.60 21.88 -3.39
CA GLN A 483 0.60 22.14 -4.43
C GLN A 483 -0.48 23.15 -4.00
#